data_AF-A0A6N0HZP9-F1
#
_entry.id   AF-A0A6N0HZP9-F1
#
_cell.length_a   1.000
_cell.length_b   1.000
_cell.length_c   1.000
_cell.angle_alpha   90.00
_cell.angle_beta   90.00
_cell.angle_gamma   90.00
#
_symmetry.space_group_name_H-M   'P 1'
#
loop_
_entity.id
_entity.type
_entity.pdbx_description
1 polymer ?
#
loop_
_entity_poly.entity_id
_entity_poly.type
_entity_poly.pdbx_seq_one_letter_code
_entity_poly.pdbx_strand_id
1 'polypeptide(L)'
;MKSEINGNPTDLQSTQQKRPNKTANQTIFILIAALLFALSFTYKPLYTDNQNTKFLIAAGQTNHGQLSQDWLANSIDPLPIFTAIIRAFYELNTIELSYAAFLLLLLLYFLSLNAIAEKLFSIQTGSRASFIFILLFFSLHYAIPSVATGGMAYQYLLGNYFQPCVFGIFVFLSINSFLRKQTLFSSLWLSVAALLHPGAYIFPSLLLTASYGFIIYREQRSLLRALTLTAMESEVRAVSPDSRRRLPIRS
;
A
#
# COMPACT_ATOMS: atom_id res chain seq x y z
N MET A 1 31.84 17.99 -40.55
CA MET A 1 30.49 18.44 -40.17
C MET A 1 30.10 17.65 -38.92
N LYS A 2 30.49 18.15 -37.74
CA LYS A 2 30.18 17.54 -36.44
C LYS A 2 28.89 18.19 -35.95
N SER A 3 27.78 17.44 -35.94
CA SER A 3 26.52 17.90 -35.38
C SER A 3 26.59 17.81 -33.85
N GLU A 4 26.72 18.94 -33.19
CA GLU A 4 26.53 19.07 -31.74
C GLU A 4 25.06 18.76 -31.40
N ILE A 5 24.83 17.63 -30.73
CA ILE A 5 23.57 17.38 -30.02
C ILE A 5 23.66 18.16 -28.70
N ASN A 6 23.29 19.44 -28.74
CA ASN A 6 22.98 20.22 -27.55
C ASN A 6 21.60 19.80 -27.03
N GLY A 7 21.54 18.62 -26.40
CA GLY A 7 20.41 18.21 -25.59
C GLY A 7 20.56 18.81 -24.20
N ASN A 8 19.90 19.94 -23.95
CA ASN A 8 19.88 20.58 -22.63
C ASN A 8 19.18 19.66 -21.62
N PRO A 9 19.81 19.25 -20.49
CA PRO A 9 19.21 18.31 -19.53
C PRO A 9 17.97 18.86 -18.78
N THR A 10 17.60 20.11 -19.03
CA THR A 10 16.45 20.80 -18.42
C THR A 10 15.08 20.47 -19.06
N ASP A 11 15.04 19.82 -20.23
CA ASP A 11 13.78 19.56 -20.96
C ASP A 11 12.93 18.41 -20.38
N LEU A 12 13.44 17.68 -19.37
CA LEU A 12 12.70 16.59 -18.71
C LEU A 12 11.88 17.02 -17.48
N GLN A 13 11.82 18.31 -17.14
CA GLN A 13 11.21 18.79 -15.89
C GLN A 13 9.88 19.57 -16.01
N SER A 14 9.29 19.73 -17.20
CA SER A 14 8.23 20.74 -17.40
C SER A 14 6.78 20.24 -17.64
N THR A 15 6.44 18.97 -17.41
CA THR A 15 5.03 18.51 -17.53
C THR A 15 4.53 17.73 -16.30
N GLN A 16 4.65 18.32 -15.10
CA GLN A 16 3.69 18.01 -14.05
C GLN A 16 2.37 18.74 -14.29
N GLN A 17 1.63 18.29 -15.31
CA GLN A 17 0.27 18.74 -15.52
C GLN A 17 -0.57 18.25 -14.32
N LYS A 18 -1.04 19.19 -13.50
CA LYS A 18 -1.94 18.93 -12.37
C LYS A 18 -3.17 18.23 -12.91
N ARG A 19 -3.23 16.89 -12.77
CA ARG A 19 -4.35 16.11 -13.29
C ARG A 19 -5.65 16.59 -12.63
N PRO A 20 -6.74 16.75 -13.40
CA PRO A 20 -8.02 17.09 -12.83
C PRO A 20 -8.43 16.03 -11.81
N ASN A 21 -9.07 16.46 -10.72
CA ASN A 21 -9.66 15.54 -9.76
C ASN A 21 -10.67 14.63 -10.46
N LYS A 22 -10.71 13.36 -10.05
CA LYS A 22 -11.69 12.41 -10.57
C LYS A 22 -13.10 12.92 -10.31
N THR A 23 -14.00 12.70 -11.26
CA THR A 23 -15.43 12.96 -11.04
C THR A 23 -16.01 11.97 -10.03
N ALA A 24 -17.17 12.29 -9.46
CA ALA A 24 -17.89 11.38 -8.57
C ALA A 24 -18.15 10.02 -9.26
N ASN A 25 -18.60 10.04 -10.52
CA ASN A 25 -18.87 8.83 -11.30
C ASN A 25 -17.60 7.98 -11.52
N GLN A 26 -16.46 8.61 -11.79
CA GLN A 26 -15.18 7.90 -11.93
C GLN A 26 -14.73 7.26 -10.60
N THR A 27 -14.95 7.95 -9.50
CA THR A 27 -14.63 7.44 -8.16
C THR A 27 -15.52 6.24 -7.82
N ILE A 28 -16.84 6.38 -8.03
CA ILE A 28 -17.81 5.30 -7.83
C ILE A 28 -17.46 4.09 -8.72
N PHE A 29 -17.13 4.31 -9.99
CA PHE A 29 -16.73 3.26 -10.91
C PHE A 29 -15.54 2.44 -10.37
N ILE A 30 -14.49 3.10 -9.88
CA ILE A 30 -13.33 2.41 -9.31
C ILE A 30 -13.68 1.69 -8.02
N LEU A 31 -14.50 2.29 -7.15
CA LEU A 31 -14.90 1.65 -5.89
C LEU A 31 -15.75 0.40 -6.14
N ILE A 32 -16.66 0.45 -7.13
CA ILE A 32 -17.42 -0.72 -7.57
C ILE A 32 -16.48 -1.78 -8.13
N ALA A 33 -15.53 -1.41 -9.00
CA ALA A 33 -14.55 -2.36 -9.53
C ALA A 33 -13.70 -3.01 -8.42
N ALA A 34 -13.27 -2.23 -7.42
CA ALA A 34 -12.54 -2.74 -6.26
C ALA A 34 -13.40 -3.73 -5.46
N LEU A 35 -14.66 -3.40 -5.22
CA LEU A 35 -15.60 -4.26 -4.49
C LEU A 35 -15.86 -5.56 -5.25
N LEU A 36 -16.12 -5.48 -6.56
CA LEU A 36 -16.30 -6.67 -7.41
C LEU A 36 -15.05 -7.56 -7.41
N PHE A 37 -13.86 -6.96 -7.43
CA PHE A 37 -12.61 -7.70 -7.32
C PHE A 37 -12.54 -8.44 -5.98
N ALA A 38 -12.74 -7.73 -4.87
CA ALA A 38 -12.66 -8.32 -3.54
C ALA A 38 -13.72 -9.43 -3.32
N LEU A 39 -14.92 -9.26 -3.87
CA LEU A 39 -16.00 -10.26 -3.79
C LEU A 39 -15.78 -11.46 -4.72
N SER A 40 -14.95 -11.34 -5.75
CA SER A 40 -14.60 -12.46 -6.63
C SER A 40 -13.61 -13.47 -6.02
N PHE A 41 -13.03 -13.14 -4.85
CA PHE A 41 -12.10 -14.04 -4.17
C PHE A 41 -12.82 -15.21 -3.51
N THR A 42 -12.20 -16.39 -3.59
CA THR A 42 -12.61 -17.53 -2.78
C THR A 42 -12.01 -17.38 -1.38
N TYR A 43 -12.85 -17.16 -0.37
CA TYR A 43 -12.44 -17.05 1.01
C TYR A 43 -12.34 -18.44 1.64
N LYS A 44 -11.18 -18.78 2.20
CA LYS A 44 -11.06 -19.98 3.03
C LYS A 44 -11.70 -19.74 4.41
N PRO A 45 -12.24 -20.78 5.06
CA PRO A 45 -12.75 -20.69 6.42
C PRO A 45 -11.68 -20.21 7.41
N LEU A 46 -12.13 -19.65 8.55
CA LEU A 46 -11.25 -19.35 9.68
C LEU A 46 -10.49 -20.60 10.12
N TYR A 47 -9.31 -20.39 10.73
CA TYR A 47 -8.44 -21.44 11.27
C TYR A 47 -7.79 -22.32 10.20
N THR A 48 -7.58 -21.78 8.98
CA THR A 48 -6.93 -22.53 7.90
C THR A 48 -5.43 -22.26 7.83
N ASP A 49 -4.63 -23.30 7.58
CA ASP A 49 -3.19 -23.20 7.28
C ASP A 49 -2.43 -22.31 8.29
N ASN A 50 -1.60 -21.38 7.80
CA ASN A 50 -0.75 -20.48 8.59
C ASN A 50 -1.55 -19.49 9.46
N GLN A 51 -2.84 -19.28 9.18
CA GLN A 51 -3.70 -18.46 10.02
C GLN A 51 -3.93 -19.11 11.39
N ASN A 52 -4.04 -20.45 11.42
CA ASN A 52 -4.49 -21.20 12.59
C ASN A 52 -3.62 -20.93 13.82
N THR A 53 -2.29 -20.99 13.69
CA THR A 53 -1.38 -20.83 14.82
C THR A 53 -1.53 -19.47 15.52
N LYS A 54 -1.78 -18.39 14.75
CA LYS A 54 -1.95 -17.05 15.32
C LYS A 54 -3.30 -16.89 16.01
N PHE A 55 -4.33 -17.51 15.44
CA PHE A 55 -5.66 -17.54 16.03
C PHE A 55 -5.69 -18.38 17.31
N LEU A 56 -4.94 -19.48 17.35
CA LEU A 56 -4.81 -20.34 18.51
C LEU A 56 -4.10 -19.62 19.68
N ILE A 57 -2.96 -18.96 19.41
CA ILE A 57 -2.24 -18.18 20.42
C ILE A 57 -3.15 -17.06 20.96
N ALA A 58 -3.83 -16.31 20.09
CA ALA A 58 -4.75 -15.26 20.52
C ALA A 58 -5.90 -15.81 21.37
N ALA A 59 -6.49 -16.95 21.02
CA ALA A 59 -7.54 -17.59 21.79
C ALA A 59 -7.06 -18.08 23.17
N GLY A 60 -5.83 -18.60 23.25
CA GLY A 60 -5.19 -18.94 24.52
C GLY A 60 -5.00 -17.72 25.41
N GLN A 61 -4.57 -16.58 24.84
CA GLN A 61 -4.41 -15.31 25.56
C GLN A 61 -5.73 -14.73 26.09
N THR A 62 -6.86 -15.02 25.44
CA THR A 62 -8.19 -14.56 25.88
C THR A 62 -8.96 -15.60 26.71
N ASN A 63 -8.30 -16.68 27.15
CA ASN A 63 -8.94 -17.79 27.89
C ASN A 63 -10.18 -18.38 27.16
N HIS A 64 -10.11 -18.48 25.83
CA HIS A 64 -11.20 -19.08 25.07
C HIS A 64 -11.20 -20.61 25.28
N GLY A 65 -12.25 -21.11 25.93
CA GLY A 65 -12.32 -22.52 26.34
C GLY A 65 -11.18 -22.90 27.28
N GLN A 66 -10.47 -23.99 26.96
CA GLN A 66 -9.32 -24.49 27.73
C GLN A 66 -7.98 -24.17 27.05
N LEU A 67 -7.97 -23.30 26.03
CA LEU A 67 -6.80 -23.05 25.19
C LEU A 67 -5.65 -22.35 25.93
N SER A 68 -5.90 -21.73 27.07
CA SER A 68 -4.81 -21.20 27.91
C SER A 68 -3.91 -22.29 28.50
N GLN A 69 -4.36 -23.55 28.51
CA GLN A 69 -3.59 -24.72 28.94
C GLN A 69 -2.97 -25.50 27.77
N ASP A 70 -3.28 -25.12 26.52
CA ASP A 70 -2.74 -25.79 25.33
C ASP A 70 -1.26 -25.45 25.14
N TRP A 71 -0.45 -26.47 24.86
CA TRP A 71 1.00 -26.29 24.70
C TRP A 71 1.34 -25.39 23.51
N LEU A 72 0.64 -25.53 22.39
CA LEU A 72 0.90 -24.76 21.17
C LEU A 72 0.42 -23.31 21.32
N ALA A 73 -0.70 -23.07 22.01
CA ALA A 73 -1.19 -21.72 22.32
C ALA A 73 -0.22 -20.90 23.20
N ASN A 74 0.61 -21.58 23.99
CA ASN A 74 1.65 -20.98 24.83
C ASN A 74 3.05 -20.95 24.19
N SER A 75 3.16 -21.29 22.91
CA SER A 75 4.43 -21.19 22.17
C SER A 75 4.84 -19.73 21.91
N ILE A 76 6.13 -19.52 21.58
CA ILE A 76 6.63 -18.18 21.23
C ILE A 76 5.89 -17.67 20.00
N ASP A 77 5.38 -16.45 20.08
CA ASP A 77 4.72 -15.81 18.97
C ASP A 77 5.71 -15.02 18.09
N PRO A 78 6.04 -15.49 16.88
CA PRO A 78 6.89 -14.73 15.96
C PRO A 78 6.24 -13.48 15.37
N LEU A 79 4.92 -13.29 15.51
CA LEU A 79 4.16 -12.21 14.86
C LEU A 79 3.19 -11.52 15.85
N PRO A 80 3.71 -10.95 16.97
CA PRO A 80 2.90 -10.50 18.10
C PRO A 80 1.93 -9.37 17.75
N ILE A 81 2.27 -8.49 16.80
CA ILE A 81 1.37 -7.41 16.38
C ILE A 81 0.16 -7.95 15.62
N PHE A 82 0.35 -8.94 14.74
CA PHE A 82 -0.77 -9.58 14.07
C PHE A 82 -1.65 -10.33 15.07
N THR A 83 -1.04 -11.10 15.97
CA THR A 83 -1.78 -11.83 17.01
C THR A 83 -2.54 -10.89 17.93
N ALA A 84 -2.01 -9.70 18.25
CA ALA A 84 -2.73 -8.69 19.03
C ALA A 84 -4.00 -8.20 18.33
N ILE A 85 -3.98 -8.07 16.99
CA ILE A 85 -5.20 -7.75 16.21
C ILE A 85 -6.23 -8.87 16.35
N ILE A 86 -5.80 -10.13 16.23
CA ILE A 86 -6.71 -11.27 16.39
C ILE A 86 -7.24 -11.38 17.81
N ARG A 87 -6.39 -11.09 18.81
CA ARG A 87 -6.79 -11.03 20.21
C ARG A 87 -7.89 -10.01 20.42
N ALA A 88 -7.77 -8.81 19.85
CA ALA A 88 -8.82 -7.81 19.91
C ALA A 88 -10.14 -8.32 19.29
N PHE A 89 -10.09 -9.10 18.20
CA PHE A 89 -11.31 -9.70 17.62
C PHE A 89 -11.96 -10.74 18.55
N TYR A 90 -11.18 -11.52 19.29
CA TYR A 90 -11.70 -12.42 20.33
C TYR A 90 -12.27 -11.67 21.53
N GLU A 91 -11.59 -10.63 22.02
CA GLU A 91 -12.06 -9.79 23.12
C GLU A 91 -13.40 -9.10 22.79
N LEU A 92 -13.59 -8.74 21.52
CA LEU A 92 -14.86 -8.21 21.01
C LEU A 92 -15.92 -9.28 20.73
N ASN A 93 -15.58 -10.58 20.87
CA ASN A 93 -16.42 -11.72 20.51
C ASN A 93 -16.93 -11.67 19.06
N THR A 94 -16.07 -11.22 18.14
CA THR A 94 -16.39 -11.03 16.72
C THR A 94 -15.20 -11.44 15.85
N ILE A 95 -14.82 -12.72 15.91
CA ILE A 95 -13.69 -13.26 15.15
C ILE A 95 -13.90 -13.17 13.62
N GLU A 96 -15.16 -13.08 13.20
CA GLU A 96 -15.62 -12.86 11.82
C GLU A 96 -15.16 -11.52 11.25
N LEU A 97 -14.76 -10.55 12.10
CA LEU A 97 -14.10 -9.32 11.65
C LEU A 97 -12.84 -9.60 10.83
N SER A 98 -12.24 -10.78 10.97
CA SER A 98 -11.15 -11.24 10.11
C SER A 98 -11.53 -11.25 8.62
N TYR A 99 -12.77 -11.61 8.27
CA TYR A 99 -13.25 -11.56 6.89
C TYR A 99 -13.41 -10.12 6.40
N ALA A 100 -13.96 -9.23 7.23
CA ALA A 100 -14.10 -7.82 6.90
C ALA A 100 -12.73 -7.12 6.76
N ALA A 101 -11.79 -7.44 7.65
CA ALA A 101 -10.42 -6.95 7.57
C ALA A 101 -9.71 -7.44 6.30
N PHE A 102 -9.92 -8.70 5.91
CA PHE A 102 -9.35 -9.24 4.69
C PHE A 102 -9.99 -8.63 3.42
N LEU A 103 -11.32 -8.46 3.40
CA LEU A 103 -12.02 -7.73 2.33
C LEU A 103 -11.44 -6.32 2.17
N LEU A 104 -11.25 -5.59 3.27
CA LEU A 104 -10.66 -4.24 3.25
C LEU A 104 -9.26 -4.24 2.66
N LEU A 105 -8.43 -5.22 3.01
CA LEU A 105 -7.10 -5.37 2.42
C LEU A 105 -7.18 -5.58 0.90
N LEU A 106 -8.06 -6.45 0.41
CA LEU A 106 -8.26 -6.67 -1.03
C LEU A 106 -8.73 -5.40 -1.77
N LEU A 107 -9.61 -4.60 -1.14
CA LEU A 107 -9.99 -3.29 -1.68
C LEU A 107 -8.76 -2.36 -1.80
N LEU A 108 -7.97 -2.25 -0.74
CA LEU A 108 -6.76 -1.41 -0.72
C LEU A 108 -5.73 -1.88 -1.75
N TYR A 109 -5.59 -3.19 -1.94
CA TYR A 109 -4.74 -3.77 -2.97
C TYR A 109 -5.14 -3.30 -4.37
N PHE A 110 -6.40 -3.50 -4.76
CA PHE A 110 -6.89 -3.06 -6.06
C PHE A 110 -6.73 -1.54 -6.25
N LEU A 111 -7.13 -0.75 -5.25
CA LEU A 111 -7.06 0.70 -5.30
C LEU A 111 -5.62 1.21 -5.44
N SER A 112 -4.68 0.60 -4.73
CA SER A 112 -3.25 0.96 -4.79
C SER A 112 -2.65 0.65 -6.15
N LEU A 113 -2.89 -0.53 -6.71
CA LEU A 113 -2.37 -0.92 -8.01
C LEU A 113 -3.02 -0.15 -9.16
N ASN A 114 -4.32 0.10 -9.10
CA ASN A 114 -4.99 0.97 -10.08
C ASN A 114 -4.41 2.39 -10.03
N ALA A 115 -4.18 2.96 -8.84
CA ALA A 115 -3.57 4.29 -8.72
C ALA A 115 -2.13 4.34 -9.25
N ILE A 116 -1.34 3.30 -9.02
CA ILE A 116 0.01 3.14 -9.58
C ILE A 116 -0.07 3.08 -11.10
N ALA A 117 -0.94 2.24 -11.67
CA ALA A 117 -1.11 2.09 -13.12
C ALA A 117 -1.56 3.40 -13.79
N GLU A 118 -2.52 4.12 -13.20
CA GLU A 118 -2.94 5.44 -13.66
C GLU A 118 -1.76 6.41 -13.69
N LYS A 119 -0.91 6.40 -12.66
CA LYS A 119 0.22 7.33 -12.56
C LYS A 119 1.33 7.00 -13.57
N LEU A 120 1.73 5.74 -13.67
CA LEU A 120 2.86 5.30 -14.52
C LEU A 120 2.51 5.25 -16.01
N PHE A 121 1.31 4.78 -16.35
CA PHE A 121 0.92 4.58 -17.75
C PHE A 121 -0.04 5.65 -18.29
N SER A 122 -0.32 6.68 -17.48
CA SER A 122 -1.27 7.74 -17.84
C SER A 122 -2.66 7.25 -18.24
N ILE A 123 -3.07 6.11 -17.68
CA ILE A 123 -4.41 5.56 -17.84
C ILE A 123 -5.40 6.50 -17.13
N GLN A 124 -6.40 6.97 -17.87
CA GLN A 124 -7.47 7.79 -17.31
C GLN A 124 -8.62 6.89 -16.83
N THR A 125 -9.14 7.13 -15.63
CA THR A 125 -10.27 6.38 -15.08
C THR A 125 -11.49 6.44 -16.01
N GLY A 126 -12.09 5.28 -16.31
CA GLY A 126 -13.25 5.16 -17.18
C GLY A 126 -12.94 5.23 -18.69
N SER A 127 -11.66 5.40 -19.07
CA SER A 127 -11.24 5.24 -20.47
C SER A 127 -11.21 3.77 -20.88
N ARG A 128 -11.18 3.49 -22.20
CA ARG A 128 -11.00 2.13 -22.73
C ARG A 128 -9.75 1.44 -22.15
N ALA A 129 -8.65 2.18 -22.00
CA ALA A 129 -7.42 1.66 -21.40
C ALA A 129 -7.63 1.25 -19.92
N SER A 130 -8.42 2.01 -19.16
CA SER A 130 -8.78 1.65 -17.77
C SER A 130 -9.64 0.39 -17.72
N PHE A 131 -10.62 0.24 -18.61
CA PHE A 131 -11.40 -0.99 -18.72
C PHE A 131 -10.54 -2.20 -19.09
N ILE A 132 -9.64 -2.06 -20.07
CA ILE A 132 -8.71 -3.13 -20.47
C ILE A 132 -7.80 -3.50 -19.29
N PHE A 133 -7.25 -2.50 -18.60
CA PHE A 133 -6.42 -2.74 -17.41
C PHE A 133 -7.18 -3.52 -16.33
N ILE A 134 -8.40 -3.11 -15.99
CA ILE A 134 -9.24 -3.79 -14.99
C ILE A 134 -9.56 -5.21 -15.44
N LEU A 135 -9.92 -5.41 -16.70
CA LEU A 135 -10.20 -6.75 -17.23
C LEU A 135 -8.97 -7.66 -17.15
N LEU A 136 -7.81 -7.18 -17.60
CA LEU A 136 -6.55 -7.92 -17.50
C LEU A 136 -6.20 -8.20 -16.04
N PHE A 137 -6.41 -7.22 -15.15
CA PHE A 137 -6.18 -7.39 -13.72
C PHE A 137 -7.01 -8.54 -13.16
N PHE A 138 -8.31 -8.58 -13.42
CA PHE A 138 -9.19 -9.66 -12.97
C PHE A 138 -8.78 -11.00 -13.58
N SER A 139 -8.56 -11.04 -14.90
CA SER A 139 -8.18 -12.25 -15.62
C SER A 139 -6.88 -12.84 -15.10
N LEU A 140 -5.86 -12.02 -14.82
CA LEU A 140 -4.58 -12.50 -14.28
C LEU A 140 -4.74 -13.06 -12.86
N HIS A 141 -5.54 -12.43 -12.00
CA HIS A 141 -5.76 -12.93 -10.64
C HIS A 141 -6.64 -14.18 -10.60
N TYR A 142 -7.51 -14.38 -11.59
CA TYR A 142 -8.32 -15.58 -11.72
C TYR A 142 -7.57 -16.75 -12.39
N ALA A 143 -6.84 -16.46 -13.48
CA ALA A 143 -6.31 -17.49 -14.38
C ALA A 143 -4.90 -17.98 -14.03
N ILE A 144 -4.11 -17.22 -13.24
CA ILE A 144 -2.75 -17.63 -12.91
C ILE A 144 -2.80 -18.71 -11.81
N PRO A 145 -2.30 -19.94 -12.07
CA PRO A 145 -2.29 -21.02 -11.10
C PRO A 145 -1.57 -20.62 -9.80
N SER A 146 -1.99 -21.20 -8.68
CA SER A 146 -1.39 -20.99 -7.35
C SER A 146 0.13 -21.23 -7.30
N VAL A 147 0.68 -22.04 -8.22
CA VAL A 147 2.12 -22.28 -8.33
C VAL A 147 2.88 -21.04 -8.84
N ALA A 148 2.27 -20.23 -9.70
CA ALA A 148 2.86 -19.00 -10.21
C ALA A 148 2.59 -17.79 -9.28
N THR A 149 1.57 -17.85 -8.43
CA THR A 149 1.27 -16.84 -7.40
C THR A 149 1.72 -17.22 -5.99
N GLY A 150 2.24 -18.43 -5.78
CA GLY A 150 2.68 -18.96 -4.49
C GLY A 150 3.90 -18.25 -3.89
N GLY A 151 4.49 -17.34 -4.67
CA GLY A 151 5.61 -16.51 -4.24
C GLY A 151 6.88 -17.32 -3.96
N MET A 152 7.82 -16.72 -3.23
CA MET A 152 9.07 -17.38 -2.87
C MET A 152 8.90 -18.08 -1.52
N ALA A 153 9.13 -19.40 -1.46
CA ALA A 153 8.97 -20.20 -0.24
C ALA A 153 7.57 -20.11 0.39
N TYR A 154 6.51 -20.15 -0.43
CA TYR A 154 5.11 -19.96 -0.02
C TYR A 154 4.82 -18.60 0.63
N GLN A 155 5.72 -17.61 0.45
CA GLN A 155 5.50 -16.21 0.81
C GLN A 155 4.91 -15.48 -0.37
N TYR A 156 3.60 -15.41 -0.39
CA TYR A 156 2.82 -14.72 -1.41
C TYR A 156 2.15 -13.48 -0.85
N LEU A 157 1.91 -12.52 -1.74
CA LEU A 157 1.35 -11.22 -1.41
C LEU A 157 -0.17 -11.24 -1.25
N LEU A 158 -0.81 -12.16 -1.97
CA LEU A 158 -2.24 -12.34 -1.99
C LEU A 158 -2.58 -13.78 -1.63
N GLY A 159 -3.37 -13.95 -0.58
CA GLY A 159 -3.90 -15.24 -0.16
C GLY A 159 -5.39 -15.33 -0.36
N ASN A 160 -5.98 -16.35 0.28
CA ASN A 160 -7.42 -16.59 0.28
C ASN A 160 -8.03 -16.42 1.67
N TYR A 161 -7.30 -15.83 2.63
CA TYR A 161 -7.73 -15.63 4.01
C TYR A 161 -6.88 -14.56 4.71
N PHE A 162 -7.37 -14.09 5.86
CA PHE A 162 -6.70 -13.08 6.68
C PHE A 162 -5.47 -13.65 7.40
N GLN A 163 -4.27 -13.32 6.92
CA GLN A 163 -3.02 -13.81 7.48
C GLN A 163 -1.90 -12.77 7.35
N PRO A 164 -0.77 -12.96 8.06
CA PRO A 164 0.31 -11.98 8.07
C PRO A 164 0.84 -11.56 6.68
N CYS A 165 0.95 -12.50 5.73
CA CYS A 165 1.58 -12.16 4.43
C CYS A 165 0.68 -11.26 3.56
N VAL A 166 -0.63 -11.17 3.81
CA VAL A 166 -1.47 -10.26 3.03
C VAL A 166 -1.23 -8.79 3.37
N PHE A 167 -0.50 -8.48 4.45
CA PHE A 167 -0.12 -7.10 4.78
C PHE A 167 0.96 -6.50 3.88
N GLY A 168 1.52 -7.27 2.94
CA GLY A 168 2.38 -6.70 1.89
C GLY A 168 1.64 -5.70 0.99
N ILE A 169 0.31 -5.61 1.08
CA ILE A 169 -0.50 -4.56 0.45
C ILE A 169 -0.03 -3.15 0.88
N PHE A 170 0.48 -3.01 2.10
CA PHE A 170 1.07 -1.75 2.57
C PHE A 170 2.33 -1.35 1.79
N VAL A 171 3.04 -2.29 1.15
CA VAL A 171 4.14 -1.97 0.23
C VAL A 171 3.63 -1.19 -0.98
N PHE A 172 2.48 -1.57 -1.57
CA PHE A 172 1.90 -0.81 -2.67
C PHE A 172 1.32 0.53 -2.25
N LEU A 173 0.71 0.59 -1.05
CA LEU A 173 0.28 1.87 -0.48
C LEU A 173 1.48 2.81 -0.28
N SER A 174 2.63 2.27 0.12
CA SER A 174 3.88 3.03 0.20
C SER A 174 4.31 3.57 -1.15
N ILE A 175 4.39 2.72 -2.17
CA ILE A 175 4.78 3.11 -3.54
C ILE A 175 3.81 4.18 -4.07
N ASN A 176 2.50 3.97 -3.93
CA ASN A 176 1.49 4.93 -4.36
C ASN A 176 1.64 6.28 -3.65
N SER A 177 1.91 6.27 -2.33
CA SER A 177 2.15 7.49 -1.55
C SER A 177 3.41 8.22 -2.02
N PHE A 178 4.50 7.47 -2.26
CA PHE A 178 5.76 8.03 -2.77
C PHE A 178 5.59 8.67 -4.16
N LEU A 179 4.86 8.01 -5.07
CA LEU A 179 4.53 8.54 -6.40
C LEU A 179 3.69 9.82 -6.35
N ARG A 180 2.97 10.05 -5.24
CA ARG A 180 2.21 11.28 -4.94
C ARG A 180 3.03 12.31 -4.15
N LYS A 181 4.33 12.07 -3.97
CA LYS A 181 5.26 12.88 -3.15
C LYS A 181 4.85 12.97 -1.66
N GLN A 182 4.02 12.03 -1.19
CA GLN A 182 3.64 11.88 0.21
C GLN A 182 4.63 10.98 0.94
N THR A 183 5.82 11.51 1.19
CA THR A 183 6.99 10.74 1.62
C THR A 183 6.86 10.22 3.06
N LEU A 184 6.30 11.01 3.98
CA LEU A 184 5.98 10.54 5.34
C LEU A 184 5.05 9.31 5.32
N PHE A 185 3.94 9.40 4.58
CA PHE A 185 3.00 8.28 4.47
C PHE A 185 3.62 7.06 3.81
N SER A 186 4.50 7.27 2.82
CA SER A 186 5.26 6.18 2.21
C SER A 186 6.08 5.40 3.25
N SER A 187 6.80 6.08 4.13
CA SER A 187 7.57 5.45 5.22
C SER A 187 6.66 4.77 6.25
N LEU A 188 5.55 5.40 6.61
CA LEU A 188 4.58 4.83 7.56
C LEU A 188 4.04 3.49 7.04
N TRP A 189 3.65 3.41 5.78
CA TRP A 189 3.13 2.16 5.21
C TRP A 189 4.18 1.03 5.19
N LEU A 190 5.44 1.32 4.86
CA LEU A 190 6.52 0.32 4.96
C LEU A 190 6.74 -0.14 6.40
N SER A 191 6.67 0.80 7.34
CA SER A 191 6.79 0.48 8.78
C SER A 191 5.66 -0.44 9.22
N VAL A 192 4.42 -0.18 8.81
CA VAL A 192 3.26 -1.03 9.11
C VAL A 192 3.44 -2.43 8.50
N ALA A 193 3.90 -2.54 7.25
CA ALA A 193 4.18 -3.84 6.62
C ALA A 193 5.22 -4.63 7.41
N ALA A 194 6.33 -3.98 7.77
CA ALA A 194 7.43 -4.60 8.53
C ALA A 194 7.01 -5.00 9.95
N LEU A 195 6.13 -4.24 10.62
CA LEU A 195 5.62 -4.59 11.95
C LEU A 195 4.68 -5.80 11.93
N LEU A 196 3.85 -5.93 10.89
CA LEU A 196 2.86 -7.00 10.80
C LEU A 196 3.44 -8.32 10.32
N HIS A 197 4.49 -8.28 9.48
CA HIS A 197 5.22 -9.48 9.09
C HIS A 197 6.73 -9.21 8.93
N PRO A 198 7.47 -9.09 10.06
CA PRO A 198 8.90 -8.79 10.07
C PRO A 198 9.73 -9.67 9.13
N GLY A 199 9.50 -10.99 9.18
CA GLY A 199 10.24 -11.97 8.38
C GLY A 199 10.06 -11.83 6.86
N ALA A 200 8.97 -11.21 6.39
CA ALA A 200 8.71 -11.02 4.97
C ALA A 200 9.03 -9.60 4.50
N TYR A 201 8.81 -8.58 5.35
CA TYR A 201 8.78 -7.19 4.90
C TYR A 201 9.87 -6.27 5.45
N ILE A 202 10.70 -6.68 6.42
CA ILE A 202 11.84 -5.83 6.84
C ILE A 202 12.76 -5.54 5.66
N PHE A 203 13.22 -6.57 4.96
CA PHE A 203 14.19 -6.40 3.88
C PHE A 203 13.62 -5.60 2.67
N PRO A 204 12.42 -5.93 2.13
CA PRO A 204 11.79 -5.11 1.11
C PRO A 204 11.56 -3.65 1.54
N SER A 205 11.16 -3.43 2.80
CA SER A 205 10.93 -2.09 3.35
C SER A 205 12.22 -1.28 3.41
N LEU A 206 13.33 -1.88 3.84
CA LEU A 206 14.63 -1.23 3.84
C LEU A 206 15.08 -0.86 2.42
N LEU A 207 14.95 -1.79 1.46
CA LEU A 207 15.35 -1.56 0.08
C LEU A 207 14.55 -0.42 -0.57
N LEU A 208 13.23 -0.39 -0.34
CA LEU A 208 12.37 0.67 -0.86
C LEU A 208 12.65 2.02 -0.18
N THR A 209 12.83 2.02 1.14
CA THR A 209 13.21 3.24 1.90
C THR A 209 14.52 3.82 1.36
N ALA A 210 15.53 2.98 1.14
CA ALA A 210 16.80 3.39 0.54
C ALA A 210 16.63 3.90 -0.90
N SER A 211 15.79 3.25 -1.70
CA SER A 211 15.49 3.67 -3.08
C SER A 211 14.80 5.04 -3.11
N TYR A 212 13.83 5.26 -2.22
CA TYR A 212 13.15 6.56 -2.08
C TYR A 212 14.12 7.65 -1.64
N GLY A 213 14.96 7.36 -0.63
CA GLY A 213 16.02 8.26 -0.17
C GLY A 213 17.00 8.61 -1.29
N PHE A 214 17.42 7.64 -2.10
CA PHE A 214 18.30 7.86 -3.24
C PHE A 214 17.66 8.77 -4.31
N ILE A 215 16.39 8.54 -4.64
CA ILE A 215 15.64 9.40 -5.58
C ILE A 215 15.57 10.83 -5.03
N ILE A 216 15.21 11.02 -3.76
CA ILE A 216 15.14 12.33 -3.11
C ILE A 216 16.51 13.01 -3.09
N TYR A 217 17.58 12.27 -2.77
CA TYR A 217 18.94 12.80 -2.78
C TYR A 217 19.35 13.26 -4.17
N ARG A 218 19.02 12.50 -5.22
CA ARG A 218 19.29 12.89 -6.60
C ARG A 218 18.52 14.13 -7.03
N GLU A 219 17.25 14.24 -6.63
CA GLU A 219 16.38 15.38 -6.95
C GLU A 219 16.79 16.66 -6.18
N GLN A 220 17.13 16.56 -4.90
CA GLN A 220 17.26 17.71 -4.00
C GLN A 220 18.68 17.97 -3.50
N ARG A 221 19.64 17.07 -3.78
CA ARG A 221 21.04 17.16 -3.33
C ARG A 221 21.20 17.36 -1.81
N SER A 222 20.23 16.89 -1.03
CA SER A 222 20.21 17.03 0.43
C SER A 222 20.16 15.67 1.10
N LEU A 223 21.22 15.31 1.82
CA LEU A 223 21.28 14.07 2.59
C LEU A 223 20.27 14.07 3.74
N LEU A 224 20.06 15.20 4.42
CA LEU A 224 19.11 15.29 5.52
C LEU A 224 17.70 14.91 5.05
N ARG A 225 17.23 15.51 3.94
CA ARG A 225 15.89 15.23 3.38
C ARG A 225 15.75 13.80 2.85
N ALA A 226 16.85 13.23 2.36
CA ALA A 226 16.88 11.82 1.93
C ALA A 226 16.79 10.86 3.12
N LEU A 227 17.47 11.16 4.24
CA LEU A 227 17.46 10.34 5.45
C LEU A 227 16.16 10.44 6.24
N THR A 228 15.59 11.64 6.36
CA THR A 228 14.31 11.85 7.04
C THR A 228 13.11 11.50 6.16
N LEU A 229 13.35 11.23 4.86
CA LEU A 229 12.31 11.13 3.84
C LEU A 229 11.31 12.30 3.93
N THR A 230 11.78 13.50 4.26
CA THR A 230 10.95 14.71 4.24
C THR A 230 11.24 15.47 2.96
N ALA A 231 10.66 15.00 1.86
CA ALA A 231 10.67 15.73 0.60
C ALA A 231 9.26 16.28 0.33
N MET A 232 9.17 17.61 0.19
CA MET A 232 8.05 18.36 -0.41
C MET A 232 6.83 18.76 0.44
N GLU A 233 6.78 18.58 1.76
CA GLU A 233 5.72 19.25 2.55
C GLU A 233 5.98 20.75 2.78
N SER A 234 7.23 21.20 2.65
CA SER A 234 7.62 22.58 2.93
C SER A 234 7.36 23.57 1.78
N GLU A 235 7.32 23.14 0.52
CA GLU A 235 7.06 24.05 -0.61
C GLU A 235 5.58 24.44 -0.74
N VAL A 236 4.66 23.56 -0.37
CA VAL A 236 3.21 23.86 -0.41
C VAL A 236 2.79 24.82 0.71
N ARG A 237 3.51 24.85 1.84
CA ARG A 237 3.23 25.79 2.96
C ARG A 237 3.96 27.12 2.87
N ALA A 238 4.98 27.24 2.01
CA ALA A 238 5.79 28.46 1.92
C ALA A 238 5.23 29.52 0.95
N VAL A 239 4.12 29.26 0.25
CA VAL A 239 3.53 30.22 -0.70
C VAL A 239 2.10 30.61 -0.28
N SER A 240 1.98 31.87 0.16
CA SER A 240 0.78 32.70 0.43
C SER A 240 0.32 32.77 1.90
N PRO A 241 0.22 33.97 2.53
CA PRO A 241 -0.16 35.26 1.89
C PRO A 241 0.74 36.45 2.28
N ASP A 242 1.54 36.96 1.33
CA ASP A 242 1.92 38.37 1.30
C ASP A 242 1.39 39.00 0.01
N SER A 243 0.12 39.39 0.05
CA SER A 243 -0.54 40.16 -1.02
C SER A 243 -1.27 41.39 -0.47
N ARG A 244 -0.87 41.90 0.71
CA ARG A 244 -1.36 43.17 1.25
C ARG A 244 -0.25 44.18 1.45
N ARG A 245 0.33 44.67 0.35
CA ARG A 245 0.84 46.05 0.29
C ARG A 245 0.42 46.68 -1.03
N ARG A 246 -0.75 47.33 -0.98
CA ARG A 246 -1.20 48.25 -2.03
C ARG A 246 -0.23 49.44 -2.08
N LEU A 247 0.19 49.79 -3.30
CA LEU A 247 1.00 50.96 -3.65
C LEU A 247 0.25 52.28 -3.37
N PRO A 248 0.97 53.42 -3.27
CA PRO A 248 0.41 54.70 -2.85
C PRO A 248 -0.40 55.36 -3.97
N ILE A 249 -1.53 55.96 -3.62
CA ILE A 249 -2.29 56.82 -4.51
C ILE A 249 -1.55 58.16 -4.65
N ARG A 250 -1.11 58.47 -5.87
CA ARG A 250 -0.79 59.83 -6.31
C ARG A 250 -1.99 60.38 -7.09
N SER A 251 -2.58 61.45 -6.59
CA SER A 251 -3.07 62.63 -7.33
C SER A 251 -3.59 63.63 -6.30
#